data_AF-A0A959ERK7-F1
#
_entry.id   AF-A0A959ERK7-F1
#
_cell.length_a   1.000
_cell.length_b   1.000
_cell.length_c   1.000
_cell.angle_alpha   90.00
_cell.angle_beta   90.00
_cell.angle_gamma   90.00
#
_symmetry.space_group_name_H-M   'P 1'
#
loop_
_entity.id
_entity.type
_entity.pdbx_description
1 polymer ?
#
loop_
_entity_poly.entity_id
_entity_poly.type
_entity_poly.pdbx_seq_one_letter_code
_entity_poly.pdbx_strand_id
1 'polypeptide(L)' 'YRILPVWLMGVIGVFVPIVRELKEMAYQYDRDYFFDSGKFDRQFKLPATPAKEAVRQTVAHLQQEAATAE' A
#
# COMPACT_ATOMS: atom_id res chain seq x y z
N TYR A 1 -2.36 -7.18 -22.76
CA TYR A 1 -1.48 -6.73 -21.66
C TYR A 1 -0.41 -7.81 -21.46
N ARG A 2 0.86 -7.46 -21.19
CA ARG A 2 1.92 -8.45 -20.88
C ARG A 2 2.25 -8.34 -19.39
N ILE A 3 2.16 -9.46 -18.67
CA ILE A 3 2.48 -9.54 -17.24
C ILE A 3 3.95 -9.96 -17.13
N LEU A 4 4.75 -9.18 -16.40
CA LEU A 4 6.15 -9.49 -16.17
C LEU A 4 6.26 -10.61 -15.10
N PRO A 5 6.93 -11.74 -15.38
CA PRO A 5 7.11 -12.79 -14.37
C PRO A 5 7.97 -12.33 -13.19
N VAL A 6 7.63 -12.76 -11.97
CA VAL A 6 8.35 -12.37 -10.73
C VAL A 6 9.83 -12.78 -10.74
N TRP A 7 10.16 -13.93 -11.34
CA TRP A 7 11.56 -14.35 -11.48
C TRP A 7 12.36 -13.41 -12.38
N LEU A 8 11.72 -12.88 -13.43
CA LEU A 8 12.34 -11.95 -14.38
C LEU A 8 12.54 -10.56 -13.75
N MET A 9 11.64 -10.13 -12.86
CA MET A 9 11.87 -8.96 -12.01
C MET A 9 13.14 -9.11 -11.18
N GLY A 10 13.48 -10.33 -10.74
CA GLY A 10 14.73 -10.59 -10.02
C GLY A 10 15.98 -10.34 -10.85
N VAL A 11 15.97 -10.76 -12.12
CA VAL A 11 17.08 -10.52 -13.06
C VAL A 11 17.23 -9.03 -13.35
N ILE A 12 16.12 -8.34 -13.64
CA ILE A 12 16.11 -6.90 -13.92
C ILE A 12 16.53 -6.09 -12.67
N GLY A 13 16.10 -6.53 -11.49
CA GLY A 13 16.40 -5.90 -10.20
C GLY A 13 17.89 -5.85 -9.85
N VAL A 14 18.74 -6.67 -10.49
CA VAL A 14 20.21 -6.56 -10.36
C VAL A 14 20.72 -5.24 -10.92
N PHE A 15 20.11 -4.73 -11.99
CA PHE A 15 20.53 -3.53 -12.69
C PHE A 15 19.66 -2.30 -12.37
N VAL A 16 18.41 -2.53 -11.99
CA VAL A 16 17.42 -1.49 -11.73
C VAL A 16 16.92 -1.62 -10.28
N PRO A 17 17.46 -0.83 -9.33
CA PRO A 17 17.13 -0.95 -7.91
C PRO A 17 15.63 -0.88 -7.64
N ILE A 18 14.89 -0.01 -8.32
CA ILE A 18 13.44 0.11 -8.12
C ILE A 18 12.68 -1.17 -8.49
N VAL A 19 13.14 -1.95 -9.47
CA VAL A 19 12.50 -3.23 -9.84
C VAL A 19 12.78 -4.31 -8.79
N ARG A 20 13.93 -4.25 -8.11
CA ARG A 20 14.25 -5.14 -7.00
C ARG A 20 13.26 -4.97 -5.85
N GLU A 21 12.97 -3.72 -5.48
CA GLU A 21 12.00 -3.40 -4.42
C GLU A 21 10.56 -3.83 -4.84
N LEU A 22 10.19 -3.65 -6.11
CA LEU A 22 8.90 -4.09 -6.62
C LEU A 22 8.71 -5.61 -6.58
N LYS A 23 9.78 -6.39 -6.77
CA LYS A 23 9.73 -7.85 -6.61
C LYS A 23 9.34 -8.23 -5.18
N GLU A 24 9.81 -7.50 -4.17
CA GLU A 24 9.43 -7.75 -2.78
C GLU A 24 7.94 -7.52 -2.54
N MET A 25 7.31 -6.61 -3.30
CA MET A 25 5.87 -6.35 -3.19
C MET A 25 5.02 -7.29 -4.05
N ALA A 26 5.63 -8.16 -4.86
CA ALA A 26 4.92 -9.06 -5.76
C ALA A 26 3.97 -10.04 -5.04
N TYR A 27 4.23 -10.34 -3.75
CA TYR A 27 3.34 -11.21 -2.95
C TYR A 27 1.92 -10.65 -2.84
N GLN A 28 1.72 -9.34 -2.94
CA GLN A 28 0.38 -8.73 -2.90
C GLN A 28 -0.45 -9.10 -4.14
N TYR A 29 0.21 -9.51 -5.22
CA TYR A 29 -0.43 -9.83 -6.51
C TYR A 29 -0.52 -11.34 -6.79
N ASP A 30 0.20 -12.20 -6.05
CA ASP A 30 0.15 -13.66 -6.26
C ASP A 30 -1.02 -14.36 -5.54
N ARG A 31 -1.71 -13.62 -4.65
CA ARG A 31 -2.79 -14.12 -3.80
C ARG A 31 -3.82 -13.03 -3.53
N ASP A 32 -5.00 -13.44 -3.11
CA ASP A 32 -6.04 -12.51 -2.66
C ASP A 32 -5.55 -11.72 -1.44
N TYR A 33 -5.47 -10.41 -1.60
CA TYR A 33 -5.02 -9.50 -0.56
C TYR A 33 -6.21 -9.01 0.27
N PHE A 34 -6.30 -9.47 1.52
CA PHE A 34 -7.31 -9.04 2.49
C PHE A 34 -6.67 -8.15 3.55
N PHE A 35 -7.09 -6.88 3.60
CA PHE A 35 -6.66 -5.93 4.61
C PHE A 35 -7.61 -5.97 5.82
N ASP A 36 -7.24 -6.72 6.87
CA ASP A 36 -8.04 -6.90 8.10
C ASP A 36 -7.23 -6.48 9.34
N SER A 37 -7.76 -5.49 10.08
CA SER A 37 -7.18 -4.99 11.34
C SER A 37 -7.68 -5.73 12.58
N GLY A 38 -8.60 -6.69 12.45
CA GLY A 38 -9.34 -7.25 13.58
C GLY A 38 -8.45 -7.91 14.62
N LYS A 39 -7.30 -8.47 14.23
CA LYS A 39 -6.31 -8.98 15.20
C LYS A 39 -5.74 -7.87 16.08
N PHE A 40 -5.37 -6.75 15.46
CA PHE A 40 -4.84 -5.57 16.14
C PHE A 40 -5.91 -4.95 17.04
N ASP A 41 -7.11 -4.72 16.49
CA ASP A 41 -8.23 -4.12 17.22
C ASP A 41 -8.58 -4.93 18.47
N ARG A 42 -8.59 -6.27 18.37
CA ARG A 42 -8.84 -7.16 19.51
C ARG A 42 -7.73 -7.13 20.56
N GLN A 43 -6.47 -7.09 20.12
CA GLN A 43 -5.31 -7.14 21.01
C GLN A 43 -5.11 -5.82 21.76
N PHE A 44 -5.19 -4.69 21.06
CA PHE A 44 -4.85 -3.37 21.58
C PHE A 44 -6.06 -2.55 22.00
N LYS A 45 -7.29 -3.06 21.77
CA LYS A 45 -8.56 -2.35 22.05
C LYS A 45 -8.64 -0.98 21.38
N LEU A 46 -7.90 -0.82 20.27
CA LEU A 46 -7.84 0.39 19.48
C LEU A 46 -8.44 0.06 18.12
N PRO A 47 -9.73 0.40 17.88
CA PRO A 47 -10.36 0.09 16.60
C PRO A 47 -9.75 0.92 15.48
N ALA A 48 -9.43 0.28 14.36
CA ALA A 48 -9.02 0.98 13.15
C ALA A 48 -10.12 1.92 12.63
N THR A 49 -9.71 3.06 12.07
CA THR A 49 -10.63 3.97 11.38
C THR A 49 -11.21 3.27 10.14
N PRO A 50 -12.54 3.26 9.94
CA PRO A 50 -13.15 2.68 8.75
C PRO A 50 -12.59 3.33 7.47
N ALA A 51 -12.29 2.53 6.45
CA ALA A 51 -11.60 2.99 5.23
C ALA A 51 -12.27 4.22 4.58
N LYS A 52 -13.60 4.25 4.51
CA LYS A 52 -14.35 5.39 3.95
C LYS A 52 -14.12 6.68 4.74
N GLU A 53 -14.07 6.59 6.06
CA GLU A 53 -13.82 7.75 6.91
C GLU A 53 -12.36 8.18 6.84
N ALA A 54 -11.42 7.22 6.83
CA ALA A 54 -10.00 7.50 6.66
C ALA A 54 -9.73 8.27 5.36
N VAL A 55 -10.30 7.84 4.22
CA VAL A 55 -10.15 8.55 2.94
C VAL A 55 -10.71 9.96 3.02
N ARG A 56 -11.90 10.15 3.63
CA ARG A 56 -12.51 11.47 3.78
C ARG A 56 -11.61 12.42 4.58
N GLN A 57 -11.07 11.95 5.70
CA GLN A 57 -10.20 12.73 6.57
C GLN A 57 -8.87 13.08 5.88
N THR A 58 -8.25 12.12 5.19
CA THR A 58 -7.01 12.35 4.45
C THR A 58 -7.19 13.39 3.35
N VAL A 59 -8.27 13.30 2.56
CA VAL A 59 -8.54 14.29 1.50
C VAL A 59 -8.78 15.68 2.08
N ALA A 60 -9.56 15.78 3.16
CA ALA A 60 -9.80 17.06 3.83
C ALA A 60 -8.50 17.67 4.37
N HIS A 61 -7.61 16.85 4.93
CA HIS A 61 -6.30 17.29 5.42
C HIS A 61 -5.42 17.83 4.28
N LEU A 62 -5.31 17.10 3.16
CA LEU A 62 -4.52 17.52 2.00
C LEU A 62 -5.04 18.83 1.38
N GLN A 63 -6.36 19.04 1.37
CA GLN A 63 -6.97 20.28 0.88
C GLN A 63 -6.62 21.47 1.79
N GLN A 64 -6.60 21.27 3.10
CA GLN A 64 -6.21 22.31 4.06
C GLN A 64 -4.74 22.67 3.90
N GLU A 65 -3.86 21.66 3.78
CA GLU A 65 -2.42 21.87 3.58
C GLU A 65 -2.14 22.68 2.32
N ALA A 66 -2.79 22.32 1.20
CA ALA A 66 -2.70 23.06 -0.05
C ALA A 66 -3.17 24.52 0.10
N ALA A 67 -4.24 24.78 0.84
CA ALA A 67 -4.78 26.12 1.05
C ALA A 67 -3.90 27.00 1.97
N THR A 68 -3.10 26.40 2.85
CA THR A 68 -2.10 27.12 3.69
C THR A 68 -0.75 27.33 3.02
N ALA A 69 -0.48 26.63 1.92
CA ALA A 69 0.74 26.77 1.13
C ALA A 69 0.66 27.90 0.07
N GLU A 70 -0.55 28.43 -0.18
CA GLU A 70 -0.84 29.64 -0.95
C GLU A 70 -0.81 30.91 -0.08
#